data_AF-A0A368X4F1-F1
#
_entry.id   AF-A0A368X4F1-F1
#
_cell.length_a   1.000
_cell.length_b   1.000
_cell.length_c   1.000
_cell.angle_alpha   90.00
_cell.angle_beta   90.00
_cell.angle_gamma   90.00
#
_symmetry.space_group_name_H-M   'P 1'
#
loop_
_entity.id
_entity.type
_entity.pdbx_description
1 polymer ?
#
loop_
_entity_poly.entity_id
_entity_poly.type
_entity_poly.pdbx_seq_one_letter_code
_entity_poly.pdbx_strand_id
1 'polypeptide(L)' 'MSSGTNLTSQDIARMDALVDDLLEQVKSGDLDALAVRGIITHIMVALDRGNLAEARKWFEKGKMIVREPPYKS' A
#
# COMPACT_ATOMS: atom_id res chain seq x y z
N MET A 1 18.60 16.39 -11.32
CA MET A 1 18.85 15.66 -10.05
C MET A 1 17.78 14.58 -9.95
N SER A 2 18.20 13.32 -9.96
CA SER A 2 17.32 12.16 -10.14
C SER A 2 16.43 11.96 -8.91
N SER A 3 15.13 12.22 -9.06
CA SER A 3 14.13 11.73 -8.10
C SER A 3 14.28 10.20 -8.03
N GLY A 4 14.81 9.71 -6.91
CA GLY A 4 15.52 8.43 -6.82
C GLY A 4 14.73 7.24 -7.34
N THR A 5 15.37 6.46 -8.21
CA THR A 5 14.90 5.23 -8.86
C THR A 5 14.70 4.04 -7.91
N ASN A 6 15.00 4.20 -6.62
CA ASN A 6 14.95 3.14 -5.63
C ASN A 6 14.08 3.53 -4.42
N LEU A 7 13.56 2.52 -3.73
CA LEU A 7 12.93 2.69 -2.42
C LEU A 7 13.99 3.10 -1.38
N THR A 8 13.64 4.06 -0.54
CA THR A 8 14.46 4.46 0.61
C THR A 8 14.17 3.57 1.81
N SER A 9 15.04 3.59 2.82
CA SER A 9 14.76 2.90 4.09
C SER A 9 13.49 3.40 4.77
N GLN A 10 13.14 4.68 4.59
CA GLN A 10 11.88 5.23 5.08
C GLN A 10 10.67 4.67 4.31
N ASP A 11 10.79 4.48 3.00
CA ASP A 11 9.73 3.86 2.19
C ASP A 11 9.49 2.41 2.64
N ILE A 12 10.57 1.65 2.89
CA ILE A 12 10.51 0.27 3.38
C ILE A 12 9.84 0.21 4.76
N ALA A 13 10.25 1.06 5.71
CA ALA A 13 9.64 1.09 7.04
C ALA A 13 8.13 1.43 6.99
N ARG A 14 7.71 2.28 6.05
CA ARG A 14 6.28 2.58 5.83
C ARG A 14 5.53 1.42 5.18
N MET A 15 6.18 0.69 4.29
CA MET A 15 5.63 -0.53 3.71
C MET A 15 5.40 -1.61 4.79
N ASP A 16 6.36 -1.82 5.69
CA ASP A 16 6.21 -2.76 6.80
C ASP A 16 5.03 -2.36 7.71
N ALA A 17 4.97 -1.07 8.09
CA ALA A 17 3.88 -0.54 8.90
C ALA A 17 2.49 -0.65 8.23
N LEU A 18 2.44 -0.56 6.89
CA LEU A 18 1.23 -0.80 6.12
C LEU A 18 0.81 -2.28 6.19
N VAL A 19 1.76 -3.21 6.02
CA VAL A 19 1.46 -4.65 6.07
C VAL A 19 0.95 -5.05 7.45
N ASP A 20 1.59 -4.58 8.52
CA ASP A 20 1.14 -4.82 9.90
C ASP A 20 -0.30 -4.34 10.11
N ASP A 21 -0.62 -3.14 9.64
CA ASP A 21 -1.97 -2.55 9.73
C ASP A 21 -3.01 -3.36 8.94
N LEU A 22 -2.69 -3.81 7.72
CA LEU A 22 -3.58 -4.67 6.93
C LEU A 22 -3.84 -6.02 7.63
N LEU A 23 -2.83 -6.61 8.27
CA LEU A 23 -2.96 -7.84 9.04
C LEU A 23 -3.84 -7.63 10.28
N GLU A 24 -3.70 -6.51 10.98
CA GLU A 24 -4.57 -6.15 12.10
C GLU A 24 -6.03 -5.99 11.66
N GLN A 25 -6.27 -5.30 10.55
CA GLN A 25 -7.62 -5.11 10.01
C GLN A 25 -8.28 -6.42 9.54
N VAL A 26 -7.50 -7.38 9.03
CA VAL A 26 -8.02 -8.73 8.74
C VAL A 26 -8.34 -9.49 10.02
N LYS A 27 -7.51 -9.37 11.07
CA LYS A 27 -7.76 -10.01 12.37
C LYS A 27 -8.98 -9.44 13.08
N SER A 28 -9.24 -8.13 12.96
CA SER A 28 -10.43 -7.47 13.53
C SER A 28 -11.69 -7.74 12.71
N GLY A 29 -11.55 -8.20 11.47
CA GLY A 29 -12.66 -8.39 10.53
C GLY A 29 -13.10 -7.11 9.81
N ASP A 30 -12.35 -6.02 9.96
CA ASP A 30 -12.59 -4.76 9.25
C ASP A 30 -12.25 -4.87 7.76
N LEU A 31 -11.36 -5.79 7.40
CA LEU A 31 -11.06 -6.15 6.01
C LEU A 31 -11.13 -7.65 5.76
N ASP A 32 -11.54 -7.98 4.54
CA ASP A 32 -11.37 -9.32 4.00
C ASP A 32 -10.00 -9.49 3.31
N ALA A 33 -9.62 -10.75 3.12
CA ALA A 33 -8.37 -11.10 2.43
C ALA A 33 -8.31 -10.62 0.98
N LEU A 34 -9.47 -10.42 0.33
CA LEU A 34 -9.55 -9.98 -1.06
C LEU A 34 -9.14 -8.50 -1.19
N ALA A 35 -9.60 -7.65 -0.27
CA ALA A 35 -9.24 -6.24 -0.19
C ALA A 35 -7.73 -6.07 0.04
N VAL A 36 -7.16 -6.82 0.99
CA VAL A 36 -5.70 -6.83 1.25
C VAL A 36 -4.93 -7.27 0.00
N ARG A 37 -5.37 -8.34 -0.67
CA ARG A 37 -4.75 -8.79 -1.93
C ARG A 37 -4.77 -7.69 -2.99
N GLY A 38 -5.88 -6.97 -3.13
CA GLY A 38 -6.00 -5.87 -4.09
C GLY A 38 -5.01 -4.74 -3.82
N ILE A 39 -4.86 -4.34 -2.56
CA ILE A 39 -3.92 -3.27 -2.15
C ILE A 39 -2.47 -3.67 -2.46
N ILE A 40 -2.06 -4.88 -2.06
CA ILE A 40 -0.70 -5.37 -2.31
C ILE A 40 -0.44 -5.46 -3.82
N THR A 41 -1.40 -6.01 -4.58
CA THR A 41 -1.29 -6.11 -6.04
C THR A 41 -1.11 -4.75 -6.69
N HIS A 42 -1.89 -3.74 -6.27
CA HIS A 42 -1.78 -2.38 -6.80
C HIS A 42 -0.40 -1.77 -6.56
N ILE A 43 0.14 -1.94 -5.35
CA ILE A 43 1.49 -1.48 -4.99
C ILE A 43 2.54 -2.19 -5.86
N MET A 44 2.46 -3.52 -6.01
CA MET A 44 3.40 -4.28 -6.84
C MET A 44 3.37 -3.83 -8.30
N VAL A 45 2.19 -3.59 -8.87
CA VAL A 45 2.04 -3.06 -10.24
C VAL A 45 2.60 -1.64 -10.35
N ALA A 46 2.42 -0.79 -9.35
CA ALA A 46 3.01 0.56 -9.33
C ALA A 46 4.55 0.49 -9.31
N LEU A 47 5.13 -0.40 -8.52
CA LEU A 47 6.57 -0.62 -8.45
C LEU A 47 7.13 -1.17 -9.77
N ASP A 48 6.49 -2.19 -10.35
CA ASP A 48 6.87 -2.78 -11.64
C ASP A 48 6.89 -1.74 -12.77
N ARG A 49 5.93 -0.81 -12.76
CA ARG A 49 5.86 0.31 -13.72
C ARG A 49 6.83 1.46 -13.42
N GLY A 50 7.67 1.35 -12.39
CA GLY A 50 8.56 2.43 -11.95
C GLY A 50 7.82 3.64 -11.35
N ASN A 51 6.52 3.51 -11.04
CA ASN A 51 5.72 4.58 -10.44
C ASN A 51 5.89 4.60 -8.91
N LEU A 52 7.09 5.01 -8.48
CA LEU A 52 7.43 5.10 -7.06
C LEU A 52 6.59 6.14 -6.31
N ALA A 53 6.11 7.18 -6.99
CA ALA A 53 5.24 8.18 -6.39
C ALA A 53 3.90 7.58 -5.93
N GLU A 54 3.30 6.73 -6.76
CA GLU A 54 2.07 6.02 -6.40
C GLU A 54 2.34 5.00 -5.28
N ALA A 55 3.39 4.19 -5.39
CA ALA A 55 3.75 3.25 -4.32
C ALA A 55 3.94 3.97 -2.97
N ARG A 56 4.68 5.08 -2.94
CA ARG A 56 4.89 5.91 -1.73
C ARG A 56 3.60 6.47 -1.17
N LYS A 57 2.69 6.94 -2.04
CA LYS A 57 1.36 7.40 -1.61
C LYS A 57 0.59 6.30 -0.89
N TRP A 58 0.68 5.05 -1.35
CA TRP A 58 0.05 3.91 -0.69
C TRP A 58 0.74 3.52 0.63
N PHE A 59 2.06 3.57 0.71
CA PHE A 59 2.78 3.35 1.97
C PHE A 59 2.41 4.38 3.04
N GLU A 60 2.20 5.64 2.65
CA GLU A 60 1.84 6.71 3.57
C GLU A 60 0.34 6.73 3.92
N LYS A 61 -0.53 6.44 2.94
CA LYS A 61 -1.99 6.68 3.04
C LYS A 61 -2.84 5.42 3.00
N GLY A 62 -2.26 4.22 2.96
CA GLY A 62 -3.00 2.97 2.84
C GLY A 62 -4.16 2.85 3.84
N LYS A 63 -3.94 3.28 5.09
CA LYS A 63 -4.97 3.33 6.15
C LYS A 63 -6.24 4.10 5.78
N MET A 64 -6.12 5.18 5.01
CA MET A 64 -7.26 6.02 4.59
C MET A 64 -7.94 5.47 3.34
N ILE A 65 -7.15 4.93 2.39
CA ILE A 65 -7.67 4.43 1.11
C ILE A 65 -8.43 3.11 1.29
N VAL A 66 -8.09 2.33 2.31
CA VAL A 66 -8.82 1.09 2.66
C VAL A 66 -10.28 1.36 3.07
N ARG A 67 -10.56 2.48 3.74
CA ARG A 67 -11.91 2.84 4.21
C ARG A 67 -12.83 3.31 3.07
N GLU A 68 -12.24 3.80 1.98
CA GLU A 68 -12.91 4.12 0.71
C GLU A 68 -12.22 3.34 -0.43
N PRO A 69 -12.53 2.03 -0.57
CA PRO A 69 -11.93 1.23 -1.63
C PRO A 69 -12.22 1.91 -2.98
N PRO A 70 -11.22 2.04 -3.88
CA PRO A 70 -11.43 2.59 -5.23
C PRO A 70 -12.39 1.77 -6.11
N TYR A 71 -12.92 0.66 -5.58
CA TYR A 71 -13.84 -0.26 -6.23
C TYR A 71 -15.18 -0.41 -5.48
N LYS A 72 -15.56 0.54 -4.61
CA LYS A 72 -16.97 0.61 -4.19
C LYS A 72 -17.79 1.15 -5.36
N SER A 73 -18.60 0.26 -5.93
CA SER A 73 -19.71 0.61 -6.85
C SER A 73 -20.92 1.08 -6.04
#